data_AF-A0A1V5K255-F1
#
_entry.id   AF-A0A1V5K255-F1
#
_cell.length_a   1.000
_cell.length_b   1.000
_cell.length_c   1.000
_cell.angle_alpha   90.00
_cell.angle_beta   90.00
_cell.angle_gamma   90.00
#
_symmetry.space_group_name_H-M   'P 1'
#
loop_
_entity.id
_entity.type
_entity.pdbx_description
1 polymer ?
#
loop_
_entity_poly.entity_id
_entity_poly.type
_entity_poly.pdbx_seq_one_letter_code
_entity_poly.pdbx_strand_id
1 'polypeptide(L)' 'MRNFVVTKGQHIKKGQILGYVGSTGRSTASHLHYEVRLNGVAVNPVRYMREEVALK' A
#
# COMPACT_ATOMS: atom_id res chain seq x y z
N MET A 1 -5.95 3.09 -6.87
CA MET A 1 -5.69 1.69 -7.32
C MET A 1 -6.65 1.38 -8.46
N ARG A 2 -6.18 0.83 -9.59
CA ARG A 2 -7.03 0.55 -10.77
C ARG A 2 -7.62 -0.85 -10.74
N ASN A 3 -6.81 -1.84 -10.40
CA ASN A 3 -7.18 -3.27 -10.42
C ASN A 3 -6.65 -3.97 -9.17
N PHE A 4 -7.41 -4.96 -8.68
CA PHE A 4 -7.04 -5.85 -7.58
C PHE A 4 -6.74 -7.25 -8.13
N VAL A 5 -5.67 -7.88 -7.64
CA VAL A 5 -5.24 -9.24 -8.03
C VAL A 5 -5.45 -10.23 -6.88
N VAL A 6 -6.03 -9.77 -5.77
CA VAL A 6 -6.31 -10.54 -4.56
C VAL A 6 -7.76 -10.43 -4.15
N THR A 7 -8.23 -11.40 -3.35
CA THR A 7 -9.58 -11.44 -2.81
C THR A 7 -9.61 -11.32 -1.28
N LYS A 8 -10.76 -10.93 -0.72
CA LYS A 8 -10.93 -10.80 0.73
C LYS A 8 -10.70 -12.15 1.42
N GLY A 9 -9.87 -12.15 2.46
CA GLY A 9 -9.53 -13.36 3.23
C GLY A 9 -8.37 -14.18 2.65
N GLN A 10 -7.82 -13.78 1.50
CA GLN A 10 -6.65 -14.44 0.93
C GLN A 10 -5.41 -14.21 1.80
N HIS A 11 -4.73 -15.29 2.20
CA HIS A 11 -3.40 -15.20 2.80
C HIS A 11 -2.38 -14.79 1.74
N ILE A 12 -1.58 -13.78 2.06
CA ILE A 12 -0.56 -13.22 1.16
C ILE A 12 0.84 -13.31 1.79
N LYS A 13 1.87 -13.23 0.95
CA LYS A 13 3.28 -13.18 1.38
C LYS A 13 3.90 -11.83 1.08
N LYS A 14 4.94 -11.46 1.83
CA LYS A 14 5.72 -10.23 1.55
C LYS A 14 6.27 -10.28 0.12
N GLY A 15 6.10 -9.19 -0.63
CA GLY A 15 6.54 -9.07 -2.03
C GLY A 15 5.53 -9.60 -3.07
N GLN A 16 4.41 -10.17 -2.64
CA GLN A 16 3.35 -10.60 -3.56
C GLN A 16 2.64 -9.38 -4.19
N ILE A 17 2.35 -9.48 -5.49
CA ILE A 17 1.56 -8.47 -6.20
C ILE A 17 0.12 -8.49 -5.68
N LEU A 18 -0.36 -7.34 -5.19
CA LEU A 18 -1.74 -7.18 -4.69
C LEU A 18 -2.65 -6.48 -5.71
N GLY A 19 -2.06 -5.74 -6.64
CA GLY A 19 -2.75 -5.10 -7.75
C GLY A 19 -1.97 -3.92 -8.31
N TYR A 20 -2.68 -3.08 -9.06
CA TYR A 20 -2.05 -2.08 -9.92
C TYR A 20 -2.48 -0.66 -9.54
N VAL A 21 -1.51 0.26 -9.51
CA VAL A 21 -1.73 1.68 -9.22
C VAL A 21 -2.73 2.30 -10.21
N GLY A 22 -3.43 3.34 -9.78
CA GLY A 22 -4.35 4.10 -10.62
C GLY A 22 -5.03 5.23 -9.85
N SER A 23 -5.84 6.01 -10.54
CA SER A 23 -6.46 7.25 -10.03
C SER A 23 -7.99 7.13 -9.95
N THR A 24 -8.50 6.33 -9.01
CA THR A 24 -9.94 6.01 -8.88
C THR A 24 -10.62 6.68 -7.68
N GLY A 25 -9.89 7.44 -6.87
CA GLY A 25 -10.40 8.14 -5.69
C GLY A 25 -10.09 9.64 -5.73
N ARG A 26 -9.99 10.27 -4.55
CA ARG A 26 -9.58 11.67 -4.44
C ARG A 26 -8.10 11.81 -4.81
N SER A 27 -7.83 12.02 -6.09
CA SER A 27 -6.49 11.96 -6.67
C SER A 27 -6.42 12.87 -7.89
N THR A 28 -5.32 13.60 -8.03
CA THR A 28 -5.04 14.46 -9.20
C THR A 28 -4.27 13.70 -10.29
N ALA A 29 -3.55 12.65 -9.92
CA ALA A 29 -2.82 11.76 -10.82
C ALA A 29 -2.63 10.37 -10.18
N SER A 30 -2.14 9.40 -10.97
CA SER A 30 -1.88 8.05 -10.50
C SER A 30 -0.79 8.01 -9.42
N HIS A 31 -1.13 7.53 -8.23
CA HIS A 31 -0.20 7.34 -7.11
C HIS A 31 -0.65 6.20 -6.21
N LEU A 32 0.24 5.74 -5.34
CA LEU A 32 -0.05 4.75 -4.30
C LEU A 32 -0.26 5.47 -2.96
N HIS A 33 -1.44 5.33 -2.37
CA HIS A 33 -1.66 5.69 -0.98
C HIS A 33 -1.39 4.45 -0.11
N TYR A 34 -0.43 4.56 0.81
CA TYR A 34 -0.04 3.50 1.74
C TYR A 34 -0.17 3.98 3.19
N GLU A 35 -0.91 3.23 4.00
CA GLU A 35 -1.17 3.51 5.41
C GLU A 35 -0.82 2.27 6.25
N VAL A 36 -0.30 2.50 7.45
CA VAL A 36 -0.15 1.46 8.47
C VAL A 36 -1.04 1.81 9.66
N ARG A 37 -1.80 0.83 10.15
CA ARG A 37 -2.68 0.98 11.31
C ARG A 37 -2.31 -0.03 12.38
N LEU A 38 -2.10 0.44 13.60
CA LEU A 38 -1.90 -0.39 14.78
C LEU A 38 -3.13 -0.26 15.68
N ASN A 39 -3.79 -1.38 15.97
CA ASN A 39 -5.02 -1.39 16.77
C ASN A 39 -6.08 -0.39 16.26
N GLY A 40 -6.17 -0.24 14.93
CA GLY A 40 -7.11 0.68 14.25
C GLY A 40 -6.63 2.13 14.10
N VAL A 41 -5.57 2.53 14.81
CA VAL A 41 -5.01 3.89 14.79
C VAL A 41 -3.95 4.04 13.70
N ALA A 42 -4.08 5.07 12.87
CA ALA A 42 -3.10 5.41 11.84
C ALA A 42 -1.76 5.81 12.49
N VAL A 43 -0.66 5.23 12.03
CA VAL A 43 0.69 5.57 12.49
C VAL A 43 1.59 5.94 11.31
N ASN A 44 2.72 6.60 11.60
CA ASN A 44 3.68 6.96 10.55
C ASN A 44 4.21 5.68 9.84
N PRO A 45 3.93 5.50 8.54
CA PRO A 45 4.23 4.26 7.83
C PRO A 45 5.73 4.11 7.48
N VAL A 46 6.54 5.17 7.56
CA VAL A 46 7.96 5.17 7.15
C VAL A 46 8.76 4.11 7.91
N ARG A 47 8.47 3.90 9.20
CA ARG A 47 9.14 2.88 10.03
C ARG A 47 8.86 1.43 9.59
N TYR A 48 7.85 1.21 8.76
CA TYR A 48 7.44 -0.11 8.26
C TYR A 48 7.80 -0.32 6.79
N MET A 49 8.33 0.72 6.13
CA MET A 49 8.88 0.61 4.79
C MET A 49 10.27 -0.03 4.88
N ARG A 50 10.65 -0.81 3.86
CA ARG A 50 12.02 -1.35 3.79
C ARG A 50 13.01 -0.18 3.58
N GLU A 51 14.13 -0.22 4.30
CA GLU A 51 15.19 0.79 4.33
C GLU A 51 15.87 1.06 2.97
N GLU A 52 15.70 0.21 1.96
CA GLU A 52 16.39 0.36 0.66
C GLU A 52 16.00 1.62 -0.14
N VAL A 53 14.98 2.38 0.28
CA VAL A 53 14.49 3.58 -0.45
C VAL A 53 14.45 4.84 0.43
N ALA A 54 14.77 4.76 1.72
CA ALA A 54 14.56 5.89 2.64
C ALA A 54 15.73 6.89 2.73
N LEU A 55 16.90 6.57 2.17
CA LEU A 55 18.08 7.45 2.17
C LEU A 55 18.88 7.28 0.88
N LYS A 56 18.42 7.95 -0.19
CA LYS A 56 19.25 8.47 -1.28
C LYS A 56 18.68 9.80 -1.72
#